data_AF-A0A1R3FZF4-F1
#
_entry.id   AF-A0A1R3FZF4-F1
#
_cell.length_a   1.000
_cell.length_b   1.000
_cell.length_c   1.000
_cell.angle_alpha   90.00
_cell.angle_beta   90.00
_cell.angle_gamma   90.00
#
_symmetry.space_group_name_H-M   'P 1'
#
loop_
_entity.id
_entity.type
_entity.pdbx_description
1 polymer ?
#
loop_
_entity_poly.entity_id
_entity_poly.type
_entity_poly.pdbx_seq_one_letter_code
_entity_poly.pdbx_strand_id
1 'polypeptide(L)'
;MSSHSNNSTSANDPRQPSAAKPFVAQPVLPQELPIDYSGFIAVIFGIAGVMFRYKLSSWLAIIFCAQSLANMRNIENDLKQISMAMMNVVMTTFTLVLECGWEFNGNFIPIDIDEKGEFNGQIRIISIPGGSDQLKDKKDRNEFIKGMFRVMPGQLEELIRKMNSSEEEKISCVIADAIVGWAFEIAKKMGVKSAMFWPSTVESISLSLQIPKLIENGILDNDGTPLITKMIQVSPKLPAISTLELPWIFPGQPIREKLLFGFFLAATKAIETSNWLLSNSFYDLHPSACDLIPKLMPIGPLLSSNALGNPTGSLWHVDSTCLSWLDEQPAKSVIYVAFGSIAILSQSQFEELALGLELLGHPFLWVIRSSSDLVGESIIKYPDGLVNPSSNTQMVGLGLTPGENGIISRHEIKQKMERLLCDSEIEASAVKLKDIARRSLAEGGSSSKNLDTFIKQLKC
;
A
#
# COMPACT_ATOMS: atom_id res chain seq x y z
N MET A 1 88.79 -19.91 4.21
CA MET A 1 88.27 -19.56 2.87
C MET A 1 87.12 -20.51 2.54
N SER A 2 85.97 -19.94 2.17
CA SER A 2 84.85 -20.50 1.39
C SER A 2 84.11 -21.73 1.96
N SER A 3 82.88 -21.65 2.52
CA SER A 3 81.55 -21.39 1.88
C SER A 3 81.25 -22.37 0.74
N HIS A 4 80.15 -23.12 0.61
CA HIS A 4 78.71 -22.93 0.93
C HIS A 4 78.03 -24.34 0.92
N SER A 5 77.25 -24.72 1.95
CA SER A 5 75.77 -24.74 2.03
C SER A 5 74.97 -25.38 0.87
N ASN A 6 74.41 -26.56 1.18
CA ASN A 6 73.04 -27.07 0.96
C ASN A 6 72.26 -26.89 -0.36
N ASN A 7 71.51 -27.97 -0.63
CA ASN A 7 70.24 -28.09 -1.36
C ASN A 7 70.27 -28.19 -2.90
N SER A 8 70.15 -29.43 -3.38
CA SER A 8 69.56 -29.72 -4.69
C SER A 8 68.64 -30.95 -4.59
N THR A 9 67.33 -30.71 -4.53
CA THR A 9 66.25 -31.36 -5.32
C THR A 9 64.88 -31.04 -4.70
N SER A 10 64.38 -29.81 -4.91
CA SER A 10 62.94 -29.52 -4.78
C SER A 10 62.45 -28.43 -5.74
N ALA A 11 63.26 -28.02 -6.72
CA ALA A 11 62.98 -26.83 -7.53
C ALA A 11 61.95 -27.02 -8.67
N ASN A 12 61.31 -28.18 -8.82
CA ASN A 12 60.38 -28.45 -9.93
C ASN A 12 59.10 -29.18 -9.48
N ASP A 13 58.56 -28.92 -8.28
CA ASP A 13 57.20 -29.38 -7.94
C ASP A 13 56.16 -28.33 -8.41
N PRO A 14 55.31 -28.64 -9.41
CA PRO A 14 54.32 -27.72 -9.97
C PRO A 14 53.18 -27.35 -9.00
N ARG A 15 53.17 -27.92 -7.78
CA ARG A 15 52.17 -27.60 -6.73
C ARG A 15 52.68 -26.59 -5.71
N GLN A 16 53.93 -26.12 -5.83
CA GLN A 16 54.49 -25.08 -4.97
C GLN A 16 53.90 -23.70 -5.35
N PRO A 17 53.45 -22.88 -4.38
CA PRO A 17 52.86 -21.56 -4.66
C PRO A 17 53.79 -20.61 -5.44
N SER A 18 55.11 -20.82 -5.35
CA SER A 18 56.14 -20.05 -6.05
C SER A 18 56.25 -20.32 -7.55
N ALA A 19 55.55 -21.34 -8.08
CA ALA A 19 55.56 -21.68 -9.51
C ALA A 19 54.41 -21.03 -10.31
N ALA A 20 53.49 -20.31 -9.66
CA ALA A 20 52.38 -19.63 -10.34
C ALA A 20 52.85 -18.32 -11.02
N LYS A 21 52.70 -18.21 -12.34
CA LYS A 21 52.86 -16.95 -13.07
C LYS A 21 51.49 -16.27 -13.24
N PRO A 22 51.35 -14.97 -12.94
CA PRO A 22 50.12 -14.24 -13.20
C PRO A 22 49.80 -14.25 -14.70
N PHE A 23 48.55 -14.59 -15.05
CA PHE A 23 48.08 -14.51 -16.43
C PHE A 23 47.92 -13.04 -16.83
N VAL A 24 48.54 -12.66 -17.95
CA VAL A 24 48.37 -11.35 -18.59
C VAL A 24 47.80 -11.60 -19.97
N ALA A 25 46.54 -11.21 -20.21
CA ALA A 25 45.89 -11.35 -21.50
C ALA A 25 46.56 -10.44 -22.54
N GLN A 26 46.74 -10.93 -23.77
CA GLN A 26 47.23 -10.09 -24.86
C GLN A 26 46.12 -9.16 -25.37
N PRO A 27 46.41 -7.86 -25.61
CA PRO A 27 45.43 -6.95 -26.16
C PRO A 27 45.18 -7.27 -27.65
N VAL A 28 43.91 -7.49 -27.98
CA VAL A 28 43.44 -7.73 -29.36
C VAL A 28 43.34 -6.38 -30.09
N LEU A 29 43.92 -6.29 -31.30
CA LEU A 29 43.86 -5.07 -32.11
C LEU A 29 42.42 -4.82 -32.63
N PRO A 30 41.91 -3.57 -32.60
CA PRO A 30 40.53 -3.25 -32.98
C PRO A 30 40.12 -3.59 -34.43
N GLN A 31 41.09 -3.88 -35.30
CA GLN A 31 40.88 -4.08 -36.73
C GLN A 31 40.50 -5.52 -37.11
N GLU A 32 40.44 -6.46 -36.16
CA GLU A 32 40.10 -7.87 -36.40
C GLU A 32 38.70 -8.30 -35.91
N LEU A 33 37.87 -7.36 -35.43
CA LEU A 33 36.52 -7.69 -34.96
C LEU A 33 35.52 -7.78 -36.15
N PRO A 34 34.73 -8.86 -36.27
CA PRO A 34 33.73 -9.00 -37.33
C PRO A 34 32.59 -7.97 -37.16
N ILE A 35 32.13 -7.40 -38.28
CA ILE A 35 31.03 -6.43 -38.32
C ILE A 35 29.73 -7.08 -37.85
N ASP A 36 28.97 -6.41 -36.97
CA ASP A 36 27.67 -6.90 -36.50
C ASP A 36 26.56 -6.68 -37.54
N TYR A 37 26.50 -7.59 -38.50
CA TYR A 37 25.44 -7.63 -39.51
C TYR A 37 24.05 -7.87 -38.90
N SER A 38 23.96 -8.51 -37.73
CA SER A 38 22.67 -8.82 -37.08
C SER A 38 22.03 -7.57 -36.51
N GLY A 39 22.83 -6.71 -35.85
CA GLY A 39 22.38 -5.39 -35.39
C GLY A 39 21.94 -4.48 -36.55
N PHE A 40 22.65 -4.48 -37.68
CA PHE A 40 22.28 -3.69 -38.85
C PHE A 40 20.95 -4.16 -39.47
N ILE A 41 20.73 -5.48 -39.58
CA ILE A 41 19.48 -6.05 -40.09
C ILE A 41 18.30 -5.74 -39.16
N ALA A 42 18.51 -5.77 -37.84
CA ALA A 42 17.47 -5.41 -36.86
C ALA A 42 16.95 -3.98 -37.05
N VAL A 43 17.85 -3.02 -37.35
CA VAL A 43 17.46 -1.62 -37.60
C VAL A 43 16.60 -1.49 -38.86
N ILE A 44 16.94 -2.20 -39.95
CA ILE A 44 16.16 -2.17 -41.19
C ILE A 44 14.74 -2.68 -40.95
N PHE A 45 14.59 -3.80 -40.25
CA PHE A 45 13.26 -4.35 -39.93
C PHE A 45 12.48 -3.49 -38.94
N GLY A 46 13.15 -2.81 -38.01
CA GLY A 46 12.53 -1.84 -37.11
C GLY A 46 11.95 -0.64 -37.86
N ILE A 47 12.72 -0.05 -38.77
CA ILE A 47 12.26 1.08 -39.60
C ILE A 47 11.12 0.65 -40.52
N ALA A 48 11.25 -0.49 -41.19
CA ALA A 48 10.20 -1.02 -42.06
C ALA A 48 8.91 -1.33 -41.28
N GLY A 49 9.01 -1.88 -40.07
CA GLY A 49 7.86 -2.15 -39.22
C GLY A 49 7.10 -0.91 -38.80
N VAL A 50 7.81 0.18 -38.48
CA VAL A 50 7.20 1.47 -38.15
C VAL A 50 6.57 2.13 -39.39
N MET A 51 7.27 2.12 -40.52
CA MET A 51 6.78 2.75 -41.75
C MET A 51 5.55 2.05 -42.33
N PHE A 52 5.46 0.73 -42.22
CA PHE A 52 4.41 -0.07 -42.88
C PHE A 52 3.43 -0.75 -41.91
N ARG A 53 3.56 -0.52 -40.59
CA ARG A 53 2.70 -1.08 -39.52
C ARG A 53 2.57 -2.61 -39.53
N TYR A 54 3.61 -3.32 -39.98
CA TYR A 54 3.60 -4.79 -40.00
C TYR A 54 4.11 -5.37 -38.68
N LYS A 55 3.24 -6.10 -37.96
CA LYS A 55 3.60 -6.73 -36.68
C LYS A 55 4.74 -7.76 -36.82
N LEU A 56 4.84 -8.45 -37.95
CA LEU A 56 5.86 -9.50 -38.15
C LEU A 56 7.29 -8.93 -38.20
N SER A 57 7.49 -7.73 -38.77
CA SER A 57 8.81 -7.11 -38.85
C SER A 57 9.31 -6.60 -37.50
N SER A 58 8.41 -6.20 -36.60
CA SER A 58 8.76 -5.86 -35.22
C SER A 58 9.27 -7.08 -34.44
N TRP A 59 8.63 -8.24 -34.63
CA TRP A 59 9.10 -9.50 -34.03
C TRP A 59 10.45 -9.94 -34.60
N LEU A 60 10.66 -9.83 -35.93
CA LEU A 60 11.96 -10.14 -36.55
C LEU A 60 13.08 -9.21 -36.06
N ALA A 61 12.79 -7.91 -35.87
CA ALA A 61 13.76 -6.97 -35.31
C ALA A 61 14.20 -7.35 -33.89
N ILE A 62 13.27 -7.81 -33.03
CA ILE A 62 13.58 -8.26 -31.66
C ILE A 62 14.46 -9.52 -31.69
N ILE A 63 14.17 -10.48 -32.58
CA ILE A 63 14.95 -11.72 -32.71
C ILE A 63 16.39 -11.40 -33.15
N PHE A 64 16.59 -10.56 -34.17
CA PHE A 64 17.94 -10.19 -34.62
C PHE A 64 18.69 -9.34 -33.60
N CYS A 65 18.01 -8.52 -32.78
CA CYS A 65 18.60 -7.85 -31.63
C CYS A 65 19.11 -8.85 -30.58
N ALA A 66 18.29 -9.85 -30.22
CA ALA A 66 18.69 -10.88 -29.27
C ALA A 66 19.87 -11.73 -29.80
N GLN A 67 19.91 -11.98 -31.11
CA GLN A 67 20.99 -12.74 -31.76
C GLN A 67 22.29 -11.93 -31.86
N SER A 68 22.22 -10.61 -32.07
CA SER A 68 23.35 -9.67 -31.96
C SER A 68 23.93 -9.68 -30.53
N LEU A 69 23.07 -9.60 -29.51
CA LEU A 69 23.45 -9.68 -28.10
C LEU A 69 24.12 -11.02 -27.74
N ALA A 70 23.62 -12.13 -28.27
CA ALA A 70 24.18 -13.46 -28.01
C ALA A 70 25.56 -13.70 -28.65
N ASN A 71 25.92 -12.93 -29.67
CA ASN A 71 27.21 -13.07 -30.38
C ASN A 71 28.35 -12.20 -29.78
N MET A 72 28.09 -11.41 -28.74
CA MET A 72 29.11 -10.60 -28.08
C MET A 72 30.01 -11.46 -27.18
N ARG A 73 31.29 -11.59 -27.55
CA ARG A 73 32.26 -12.47 -26.86
C ARG A 73 33.34 -11.75 -26.03
N ASN A 74 33.25 -10.44 -25.83
CA ASN A 74 34.14 -9.73 -24.91
C ASN A 74 33.45 -8.49 -24.31
N ILE A 75 33.40 -8.43 -22.98
CA ILE A 75 32.57 -7.49 -22.20
C ILE A 75 33.24 -6.10 -22.03
N GLU A 76 34.49 -5.92 -22.45
CA GLU A 76 35.27 -4.74 -22.05
C GLU A 76 35.36 -3.59 -23.06
N ASN A 77 34.66 -3.65 -24.20
CA ASN A 77 34.77 -2.62 -25.25
C ASN A 77 33.42 -2.10 -25.77
N ASP A 78 32.46 -1.67 -24.92
CA ASP A 78 31.15 -1.24 -25.46
C ASP A 78 30.40 -0.10 -24.76
N LEU A 79 31.08 1.00 -24.42
CA LEU A 79 30.38 2.23 -24.01
C LEU A 79 29.60 2.90 -25.16
N LYS A 80 29.96 2.62 -26.43
CA LYS A 80 29.27 3.17 -27.61
C LYS A 80 28.13 2.28 -28.14
N GLN A 81 28.17 0.95 -27.97
CA GLN A 81 27.01 0.11 -28.30
C GLN A 81 25.93 0.12 -27.21
N ILE A 82 26.29 0.25 -25.93
CA ILE A 82 25.30 0.45 -24.86
C ILE A 82 24.51 1.75 -25.07
N SER A 83 25.17 2.81 -25.59
CA SER A 83 24.51 4.06 -25.98
C SER A 83 23.52 3.89 -27.14
N MET A 84 23.78 2.99 -28.10
CA MET A 84 22.85 2.69 -29.20
C MET A 84 21.73 1.74 -28.77
N ALA A 85 21.98 0.81 -27.84
CA ALA A 85 20.97 -0.06 -27.26
C ALA A 85 19.96 0.72 -26.39
N MET A 86 20.42 1.74 -25.65
CA MET A 86 19.54 2.60 -24.86
C MET A 86 18.58 3.45 -25.70
N MET A 87 19.01 3.95 -26.86
CA MET A 87 18.14 4.70 -27.78
C MET A 87 17.01 3.83 -28.39
N ASN A 88 17.28 2.54 -28.60
CA ASN A 88 16.27 1.61 -29.13
C ASN A 88 15.24 1.19 -28.06
N VAL A 89 15.64 1.10 -26.79
CA VAL A 89 14.70 0.89 -25.66
C VAL A 89 13.77 2.09 -25.52
N VAL A 90 14.27 3.33 -25.67
CA VAL A 90 13.46 4.55 -25.59
C VAL A 90 12.40 4.62 -26.71
N MET A 91 12.74 4.21 -27.94
CA MET A 91 11.76 4.18 -29.05
C MET A 91 10.76 3.02 -28.98
N THR A 92 11.17 1.87 -28.41
CA THR A 92 10.26 0.74 -28.17
C THR A 92 9.28 1.06 -27.02
N THR A 93 9.75 1.80 -26.01
CA THR A 93 8.92 2.31 -24.90
C THR A 93 7.93 3.36 -25.39
N PHE A 94 8.31 4.23 -26.34
CA PHE A 94 7.38 5.21 -26.93
C PHE A 94 6.27 4.57 -27.76
N THR A 95 6.55 3.41 -28.39
CA THR A 95 5.54 2.65 -29.14
C THR A 95 4.60 1.87 -28.20
N LEU A 96 5.12 1.33 -27.10
CA LEU A 96 4.29 0.71 -26.04
C LEU A 96 3.41 1.74 -25.32
N VAL A 97 3.92 2.96 -25.08
CA VAL A 97 3.18 4.05 -24.42
C VAL A 97 2.00 4.56 -25.27
N LEU A 98 2.05 4.43 -26.60
CA LEU A 98 0.93 4.79 -27.48
C LEU A 98 -0.11 3.67 -27.63
N GLU A 99 0.23 2.40 -27.39
CA GLU A 99 -0.75 1.30 -27.25
C GLU A 99 -1.35 1.27 -25.83
N CYS A 100 -0.55 1.47 -24.77
CA CYS A 100 -1.03 1.62 -23.39
C CYS A 100 -1.81 2.93 -23.15
N GLY A 101 -1.67 3.93 -24.03
CA GLY A 101 -2.48 5.15 -24.01
C GLY A 101 -3.99 4.92 -24.23
N TRP A 102 -4.40 3.71 -24.60
CA TRP A 102 -5.80 3.29 -24.71
C TRP A 102 -6.34 2.58 -23.46
N GLU A 103 -5.50 2.23 -22.48
CA GLU A 103 -5.90 1.48 -21.28
C GLU A 103 -6.29 2.36 -20.08
N PHE A 104 -6.42 3.68 -20.26
CA PHE A 104 -6.99 4.57 -19.24
C PHE A 104 -8.52 4.64 -19.22
N ASN A 105 -9.18 3.74 -19.96
CA ASN A 105 -10.61 3.45 -19.87
C ASN A 105 -10.82 1.93 -19.75
N GLY A 106 -11.00 1.40 -18.53
CA GLY A 106 -11.81 0.18 -18.38
C GLY A 106 -11.25 -1.04 -17.63
N ASN A 107 -10.04 -1.06 -17.09
CA ASN A 107 -9.49 -2.29 -16.46
C ASN A 107 -9.53 -2.31 -14.91
N PHE A 108 -10.58 -1.75 -14.31
CA PHE A 108 -11.01 -2.18 -12.98
C PHE A 108 -12.24 -3.05 -13.16
N ILE A 109 -12.41 -4.10 -12.32
CA ILE A 109 -13.54 -5.05 -12.20
C ILE A 109 -13.13 -6.48 -12.63
N PRO A 110 -13.16 -7.43 -11.68
CA PRO A 110 -14.38 -8.21 -11.56
C PRO A 110 -14.86 -8.35 -10.12
N ILE A 111 -15.66 -7.38 -9.71
CA ILE A 111 -16.95 -7.75 -9.16
C ILE A 111 -17.71 -8.41 -10.32
N ASP A 112 -18.37 -9.56 -10.12
CA ASP A 112 -19.15 -10.22 -11.18
C ASP A 112 -20.40 -9.39 -11.44
N ILE A 113 -20.21 -8.32 -12.19
CA ILE A 113 -21.21 -7.29 -12.50
C ILE A 113 -21.81 -7.69 -13.85
N ASP A 114 -23.11 -7.88 -13.90
CA ASP A 114 -23.80 -8.12 -15.16
C ASP A 114 -23.74 -6.88 -16.10
N GLU A 115 -24.23 -7.01 -17.33
CA GLU A 115 -24.24 -5.91 -18.31
C GLU A 115 -24.99 -4.65 -17.82
N LYS A 116 -25.74 -4.72 -16.72
CA LYS A 116 -26.49 -3.60 -16.13
C LYS A 116 -25.77 -2.90 -14.98
N GLY A 117 -24.62 -3.38 -14.53
CA GLY A 117 -23.94 -2.81 -13.37
C GLY A 117 -24.33 -3.48 -12.04
N GLU A 118 -24.94 -4.66 -12.06
CA GLU A 118 -25.46 -5.34 -10.87
C GLU A 118 -24.58 -6.52 -10.42
N PHE A 119 -24.20 -6.52 -9.14
CA PHE A 119 -23.61 -7.67 -8.45
C PHE A 119 -24.71 -8.47 -7.74
N ASN A 120 -24.84 -9.75 -8.12
CA ASN A 120 -25.79 -10.72 -7.58
C ASN A 120 -27.27 -10.24 -7.62
N GLY A 121 -27.62 -9.35 -8.56
CA GLY A 121 -28.97 -8.79 -8.76
C GLY A 121 -29.53 -7.93 -7.62
N GLN A 122 -28.69 -7.55 -6.63
CA GLN A 122 -29.12 -6.77 -5.46
C GLN A 122 -28.25 -5.55 -5.18
N ILE A 123 -27.03 -5.50 -5.70
CA ILE A 123 -26.09 -4.39 -5.50
C ILE A 123 -25.79 -3.76 -6.85
N ARG A 124 -26.11 -2.48 -7.03
CA ARG A 124 -25.78 -1.74 -8.25
C ARG A 124 -24.59 -0.83 -8.01
N ILE A 125 -23.57 -0.93 -8.87
CA ILE A 125 -22.39 -0.06 -8.79
C ILE A 125 -22.59 1.16 -9.69
N ILE A 126 -22.40 2.34 -9.11
CA ILE A 126 -22.53 3.62 -9.80
C ILE A 126 -21.24 4.41 -9.63
N SER A 127 -20.67 4.86 -10.74
CA SER A 127 -19.52 5.78 -10.71
C SER A 127 -20.00 7.20 -10.46
N ILE A 128 -19.41 7.87 -9.46
CA ILE A 128 -19.63 9.29 -9.17
C ILE A 128 -18.40 10.06 -9.65
N PRO A 129 -18.54 11.06 -10.53
CA PRO A 129 -17.41 11.85 -11.00
C PRO A 129 -16.67 12.53 -9.85
N GLY A 130 -15.41 12.17 -9.63
CA GLY A 130 -14.53 12.75 -8.59
C GLY A 130 -13.95 14.13 -8.92
N GLY A 131 -14.32 14.70 -10.08
CA GLY A 131 -13.74 15.96 -10.56
C GLY A 131 -12.35 15.83 -11.19
N SER A 132 -11.84 14.61 -11.35
CA SER A 132 -10.53 14.29 -11.94
C SER A 132 -10.39 14.73 -13.40
N ASP A 133 -11.51 14.87 -14.12
CA ASP A 133 -11.51 15.25 -15.53
C ASP A 133 -11.18 16.74 -15.75
N GLN A 134 -11.20 17.54 -14.69
CA GLN A 134 -10.79 18.95 -14.70
C GLN A 134 -9.36 19.15 -14.14
N LEU A 135 -8.69 18.07 -13.71
CA LEU A 135 -7.34 18.15 -13.14
C LEU A 135 -6.30 18.20 -14.28
N LYS A 136 -5.36 19.16 -14.18
CA LYS A 136 -4.22 19.26 -15.11
C LYS A 136 -3.29 18.05 -14.99
N ASP A 137 -3.22 17.44 -13.81
CA ASP A 137 -2.56 16.16 -13.57
C ASP A 137 -3.49 15.25 -12.77
N LYS A 138 -3.98 14.18 -13.40
CA LYS A 138 -4.90 13.20 -12.77
C LYS A 138 -4.23 12.35 -11.68
N LYS A 139 -2.93 12.56 -11.46
CA LYS A 139 -2.07 11.73 -10.60
C LYS A 139 -1.75 12.34 -9.24
N ASP A 140 -2.05 13.63 -9.04
CA ASP A 140 -1.89 14.26 -7.74
C ASP A 140 -3.04 13.86 -6.80
N ARG A 141 -2.74 13.00 -5.82
CA ARG A 141 -3.67 12.52 -4.81
C ARG A 141 -4.27 13.64 -3.96
N ASN A 142 -3.52 14.70 -3.68
CA ASN A 142 -4.02 15.83 -2.91
C ASN A 142 -5.06 16.62 -3.71
N GLU A 143 -4.80 16.83 -5.00
CA GLU A 143 -5.76 17.46 -5.90
C GLU A 143 -6.99 16.59 -6.16
N PHE A 144 -6.84 15.26 -6.24
CA PHE A 144 -7.97 14.34 -6.27
C PHE A 144 -8.84 14.48 -5.01
N ILE A 145 -8.23 14.51 -3.83
CA ILE A 145 -8.98 14.63 -2.56
C ILE A 145 -9.68 16.00 -2.49
N LYS A 146 -9.02 17.09 -2.88
CA LYS A 146 -9.68 18.41 -3.01
C LYS A 146 -10.83 18.38 -4.03
N GLY A 147 -10.64 17.71 -5.16
CA GLY A 147 -11.64 17.50 -6.19
C GLY A 147 -12.87 16.76 -5.66
N MET A 148 -12.65 15.69 -4.89
CA MET A 148 -13.71 14.95 -4.19
C MET A 148 -14.56 15.87 -3.33
N PHE A 149 -13.95 16.69 -2.46
CA PHE A 149 -14.70 17.62 -1.61
C PHE A 149 -15.43 18.73 -2.39
N ARG A 150 -14.93 19.10 -3.57
CA ARG A 150 -15.52 20.18 -4.40
C ARG A 150 -16.66 19.69 -5.29
N VAL A 151 -16.52 18.50 -5.88
CA VAL A 151 -17.38 18.04 -6.99
C VAL A 151 -18.38 16.98 -6.51
N MET A 152 -17.94 16.00 -5.74
CA MET A 152 -18.78 14.85 -5.38
C MET A 152 -20.03 15.19 -4.54
N PRO A 153 -20.04 16.22 -3.66
CA PRO A 153 -21.27 16.59 -2.94
C PRO A 153 -22.43 16.92 -3.87
N GLY A 154 -22.18 17.70 -4.92
CA GLY A 154 -23.21 18.06 -5.90
C GLY A 154 -23.67 16.87 -6.74
N GLN A 155 -22.74 15.99 -7.11
CA GLN A 155 -23.05 14.77 -7.84
C GLN A 155 -23.89 13.78 -7.01
N LEU A 156 -23.58 13.62 -5.72
CA LEU A 156 -24.39 12.80 -4.82
C LEU A 156 -25.79 13.38 -4.63
N GLU A 157 -25.90 14.71 -4.47
CA GLU A 157 -27.20 15.37 -4.34
C GLU A 157 -28.08 15.14 -5.60
N GLU A 158 -27.49 15.29 -6.79
CA GLU A 158 -28.20 15.04 -8.05
C GLU A 158 -28.60 13.57 -8.21
N LEU A 159 -27.72 12.63 -7.83
CA LEU A 159 -28.02 11.20 -7.84
C LEU A 159 -29.22 10.88 -6.92
N ILE A 160 -29.21 11.37 -5.68
CA ILE A 160 -30.32 11.15 -4.74
C ILE A 160 -31.62 11.73 -5.29
N ARG A 161 -31.57 12.95 -5.85
CA ARG A 161 -32.73 13.61 -6.44
C ARG A 161 -33.30 12.81 -7.61
N LYS A 162 -32.45 12.32 -8.49
CA LYS A 162 -32.84 11.52 -9.67
C LYS A 162 -33.48 10.21 -9.23
N MET A 163 -32.84 9.44 -8.36
CA MET A 163 -33.39 8.16 -7.86
C MET A 163 -34.73 8.37 -7.14
N ASN A 164 -34.84 9.40 -6.29
CA ASN A 164 -36.05 9.67 -5.53
C ASN A 164 -37.21 10.27 -6.35
N SER A 165 -36.98 10.63 -7.62
CA SER A 165 -38.04 11.06 -8.55
C SER A 165 -38.88 9.89 -9.07
N SER A 166 -38.37 8.65 -9.00
CA SER A 166 -39.13 7.44 -9.27
C SER A 166 -39.99 7.06 -8.06
N GLU A 167 -41.18 6.49 -8.29
CA GLU A 167 -42.02 5.95 -7.22
C GLU A 167 -41.58 4.56 -6.75
N GLU A 168 -40.84 3.81 -7.59
CA GLU A 168 -40.51 2.40 -7.34
C GLU A 168 -39.17 2.20 -6.60
N GLU A 169 -38.18 3.08 -6.80
CA GLU A 169 -36.80 2.91 -6.29
C GLU A 169 -36.29 4.17 -5.56
N LYS A 170 -36.85 4.43 -4.37
CA LYS A 170 -36.40 5.56 -3.52
C LYS A 170 -35.25 5.15 -2.60
N ILE A 171 -34.25 6.03 -2.49
CA ILE A 171 -33.16 5.90 -1.53
C ILE A 171 -33.73 6.20 -0.13
N SER A 172 -33.74 5.17 0.72
CA SER A 172 -34.19 5.26 2.11
C SER A 172 -33.06 5.59 3.08
N CYS A 173 -31.81 5.24 2.74
CA CYS A 173 -30.65 5.43 3.60
C CYS A 173 -29.37 5.64 2.77
N VAL A 174 -28.49 6.52 3.26
CA VAL A 174 -27.11 6.67 2.77
C VAL A 174 -26.16 6.07 3.80
N ILE A 175 -25.45 5.01 3.41
CA ILE A 175 -24.33 4.47 4.21
C ILE A 175 -23.04 5.01 3.59
N ALA A 176 -22.24 5.73 4.38
CA ALA A 176 -21.03 6.37 3.87
C ALA A 176 -19.87 6.24 4.86
N ASP A 177 -18.65 6.25 4.32
CA ASP A 177 -17.44 6.36 5.14
C ASP A 177 -17.41 7.72 5.85
N ALA A 178 -17.06 7.69 7.13
CA ALA A 178 -16.92 8.84 7.99
C ALA A 178 -16.01 9.96 7.46
N ILE A 179 -14.96 9.62 6.70
CA ILE A 179 -14.06 10.64 6.11
C ILE A 179 -14.78 11.50 5.07
N VAL A 180 -15.90 10.99 4.54
CA VAL A 180 -16.74 11.60 3.52
C VAL A 180 -17.87 12.38 4.20
N GLY A 181 -17.52 13.19 5.22
CA GLY A 181 -18.48 13.84 6.11
C GLY A 181 -19.58 14.67 5.42
N TRP A 182 -19.29 15.21 4.23
CA TRP A 182 -20.26 15.94 3.41
C TRP A 182 -21.45 15.06 2.95
N ALA A 183 -21.28 13.74 2.83
CA ALA A 183 -22.36 12.85 2.41
C ALA A 183 -23.53 12.85 3.40
N PHE A 184 -23.23 12.99 4.70
CA PHE A 184 -24.25 13.05 5.75
C PHE A 184 -25.01 14.38 5.75
N GLU A 185 -24.33 15.48 5.45
CA GLU A 185 -24.97 16.79 5.28
C GLU A 185 -25.94 16.79 4.09
N ILE A 186 -25.53 16.17 2.96
CA ILE A 186 -26.39 16.00 1.79
C ILE A 186 -27.58 15.09 2.10
N ALA A 187 -27.36 13.94 2.76
CA ALA A 187 -28.45 13.05 3.16
C ALA A 187 -29.49 13.76 4.04
N LYS A 188 -29.02 14.53 5.04
CA LYS A 188 -29.88 15.35 5.90
C LYS A 188 -30.66 16.40 5.10
N LYS A 189 -30.00 17.12 4.20
CA LYS A 189 -30.63 18.12 3.31
C LYS A 189 -31.75 17.49 2.46
N MET A 190 -31.57 16.24 2.03
CA MET A 190 -32.52 15.51 1.19
C MET A 190 -33.59 14.76 2.01
N GLY A 191 -33.56 14.84 3.35
CA GLY A 191 -34.50 14.12 4.22
C GLY A 191 -34.30 12.60 4.22
N VAL A 192 -33.12 12.12 3.84
CA VAL A 192 -32.77 10.69 3.77
C VAL A 192 -32.01 10.32 5.05
N LYS A 193 -32.32 9.15 5.64
CA LYS A 193 -31.59 8.64 6.80
C LYS A 193 -30.14 8.37 6.41
N SER A 194 -29.21 8.39 7.36
CA SER A 194 -27.81 8.06 7.06
C SER A 194 -27.11 7.26 8.15
N ALA A 195 -26.23 6.35 7.74
CA ALA A 195 -25.38 5.57 8.60
C ALA A 195 -23.91 5.89 8.30
N MET A 196 -23.21 6.42 9.30
CA MET A 196 -21.77 6.63 9.26
C MET A 196 -21.07 5.29 9.46
N PHE A 197 -20.06 5.00 8.64
CA PHE A 197 -19.20 3.84 8.79
C PHE A 197 -17.77 4.31 9.09
N TRP A 198 -17.22 3.88 10.23
CA TRP A 198 -15.84 4.14 10.63
C TRP A 198 -14.98 2.88 10.40
N PRO A 199 -14.05 2.89 9.42
CA PRO A 199 -13.25 1.71 9.08
C PRO A 199 -12.04 1.49 10.02
N SER A 200 -11.78 2.42 10.94
CA SER A 200 -10.59 2.42 11.80
C SER A 200 -10.94 2.11 13.28
N THR A 201 -9.95 2.25 14.16
CA THR A 201 -10.06 2.01 15.61
C THR A 201 -11.08 2.95 16.28
N VAL A 202 -11.76 2.47 17.33
CA VAL A 202 -12.76 3.25 18.08
C VAL A 202 -12.08 4.35 18.91
N GLU A 203 -10.85 4.13 19.36
CA GLU A 203 -10.01 5.11 20.03
C GLU A 203 -9.83 6.37 19.19
N SER A 204 -9.51 6.20 17.91
CA SER A 204 -9.21 7.32 17.02
C SER A 204 -10.41 8.25 16.81
N ILE A 205 -11.63 7.71 16.76
CA ILE A 205 -12.87 8.50 16.70
C ILE A 205 -13.24 9.08 18.08
N SER A 206 -12.96 8.39 19.20
CA SER A 206 -13.14 8.98 20.54
C SER A 206 -12.26 10.21 20.77
N LEU A 207 -11.07 10.23 20.17
CA LEU A 207 -10.16 11.37 20.17
C LEU A 207 -10.70 12.53 19.32
N SER A 208 -11.38 12.25 18.20
CA SER A 208 -11.95 13.30 17.34
C SER A 208 -13.00 14.14 18.07
N LEU A 209 -13.74 13.54 19.01
CA LEU A 209 -14.69 14.23 19.90
C LEU A 209 -14.02 15.21 20.86
N GLN A 210 -12.70 15.06 21.13
CA GLN A 210 -11.95 15.97 22.00
C GLN A 210 -11.35 17.15 21.25
N ILE A 211 -11.29 17.11 19.91
CA ILE A 211 -10.65 18.15 19.09
C ILE A 211 -11.10 19.57 19.48
N PRO A 212 -12.42 19.87 19.61
CA PRO A 212 -12.85 21.22 19.98
C PRO A 212 -12.25 21.72 21.31
N LYS A 213 -12.20 20.85 22.33
CA LYS A 213 -11.62 21.17 23.64
C LYS A 213 -10.10 21.30 23.57
N LEU A 214 -9.44 20.52 22.73
CA LEU A 214 -7.98 20.61 22.55
C LEU A 214 -7.58 21.94 21.91
N ILE A 215 -8.40 22.44 20.96
CA ILE A 215 -8.21 23.76 20.36
C ILE A 215 -8.51 24.87 21.38
N GLU A 216 -9.65 24.78 22.09
CA GLU A 216 -10.05 25.79 23.09
C GLU A 216 -9.00 25.96 24.20
N ASN A 217 -8.39 24.86 24.63
CA ASN A 217 -7.34 24.87 25.66
C ASN A 217 -5.94 25.24 25.11
N GLY A 218 -5.82 25.62 23.84
CA GLY A 218 -4.54 26.00 23.23
C GLY A 218 -3.53 24.85 23.14
N ILE A 219 -3.99 23.60 23.10
CA ILE A 219 -3.13 22.42 22.91
C ILE A 219 -2.88 22.20 21.42
N LEU A 220 -3.89 22.44 20.59
CA LEU A 220 -3.84 22.38 19.13
C LEU A 220 -4.22 23.73 18.53
N ASP A 221 -3.73 24.02 17.33
CA ASP A 221 -4.28 25.09 16.49
C ASP A 221 -5.50 24.62 15.67
N ASN A 222 -6.06 25.52 14.86
CA ASN A 222 -7.22 25.22 14.00
C ASN A 222 -6.92 24.24 12.85
N ASP A 223 -5.66 23.99 12.56
CA ASP A 223 -5.20 23.05 11.52
C ASP A 223 -4.79 21.69 12.13
N GLY A 224 -4.94 21.53 13.45
CA GLY A 224 -4.63 20.29 14.17
C GLY A 224 -3.16 20.16 14.58
N THR A 225 -2.37 21.21 14.43
CA THR A 225 -0.95 21.25 14.80
C THR A 225 -0.80 21.36 16.31
N PRO A 226 0.01 20.50 16.96
CA PRO A 226 0.34 20.65 18.37
C PRO A 226 1.08 21.96 18.66
N LEU A 227 0.51 22.78 19.53
CA LEU A 227 1.15 23.98 20.07
C LEU A 227 2.05 23.66 21.26
N ILE A 228 1.76 22.56 21.95
CA ILE A 228 2.48 22.10 23.13
C ILE A 228 2.68 20.58 23.05
N THR A 229 3.91 20.13 23.28
CA THR A 229 4.21 18.71 23.47
C THR A 229 3.79 18.27 24.87
N LYS A 230 2.76 17.45 24.98
CA LYS A 230 2.29 16.90 26.26
C LYS A 230 1.54 15.60 26.08
N MET A 231 1.38 14.87 27.17
CA MET A 231 0.44 13.75 27.23
C MET A 231 -0.98 14.29 27.41
N ILE A 232 -1.91 13.84 26.57
CA ILE A 232 -3.34 14.08 26.70
C ILE A 232 -4.05 12.76 26.98
N GLN A 233 -5.15 12.82 27.73
CA GLN A 233 -5.93 11.63 28.07
C GLN A 233 -7.40 11.89 27.73
N VAL A 234 -7.95 11.09 26.82
CA VAL A 234 -9.34 11.24 26.33
C VAL A 234 -10.35 10.88 27.42
N SER A 235 -10.07 9.83 28.21
CA SER A 235 -10.83 9.48 29.41
C SER A 235 -9.93 8.79 30.44
N PRO A 236 -10.28 8.79 31.73
CA PRO A 236 -9.49 8.13 32.78
C PRO A 236 -9.21 6.64 32.52
N LYS A 237 -10.07 5.98 31.74
CA LYS A 237 -9.96 4.56 31.40
C LYS A 237 -9.14 4.29 30.12
N LEU A 238 -8.79 5.33 29.38
CA LEU A 238 -7.96 5.22 28.19
C LEU A 238 -6.54 5.68 28.52
N PRO A 239 -5.51 5.05 27.92
CA PRO A 239 -4.15 5.47 28.15
C PRO A 239 -3.91 6.87 27.58
N ALA A 240 -2.96 7.59 28.18
CA ALA A 240 -2.57 8.89 27.67
C ALA A 240 -1.80 8.75 26.36
N ILE A 241 -1.95 9.72 25.46
CA ILE A 241 -1.28 9.80 24.16
C ILE A 241 -0.50 11.10 24.07
N SER A 242 0.70 11.06 23.50
CA SER A 242 1.46 12.28 23.23
C SER A 242 0.79 13.09 22.12
N THR A 243 0.83 14.42 22.20
CA THR A 243 0.36 15.27 21.10
C THR A 243 1.13 15.05 19.80
N LEU A 244 2.34 14.48 19.86
CA LEU A 244 3.14 14.09 18.69
C LEU A 244 2.74 12.73 18.10
N GLU A 245 1.89 11.97 18.79
CA GLU A 245 1.41 10.64 18.38
C GLU A 245 -0.06 10.67 17.93
N LEU A 246 -0.66 11.85 17.78
CA LEU A 246 -2.03 11.98 17.31
C LEU A 246 -2.13 11.39 15.89
N PRO A 247 -3.26 10.75 15.52
CA PRO A 247 -3.36 9.94 14.30
C PRO A 247 -3.28 10.74 13.00
N TRP A 248 -3.31 12.06 13.07
CA TRP A 248 -3.11 12.96 11.93
C TRP A 248 -1.71 13.59 11.88
N ILE A 249 -0.79 13.23 12.79
CA ILE A 249 0.57 13.78 12.84
C ILE A 249 1.52 12.93 12.01
N PHE A 250 2.20 13.60 11.07
CA PHE A 250 3.12 13.03 10.10
C PHE A 250 4.30 14.00 9.95
N PRO A 251 5.32 13.87 10.82
CA PRO A 251 6.43 14.80 10.87
C PRO A 251 7.05 15.04 9.48
N GLY A 252 7.22 16.31 9.13
CA GLY A 252 7.75 16.72 7.83
C GLY A 252 6.75 16.74 6.68
N GLN A 253 5.45 16.47 6.92
CA GLN A 253 4.40 16.47 5.89
C GLN A 253 3.17 17.34 6.25
N PRO A 254 3.33 18.68 6.36
CA PRO A 254 2.27 19.56 6.85
C PRO A 254 0.99 19.55 6.00
N ILE A 255 1.10 19.38 4.69
CA ILE A 255 -0.07 19.27 3.79
C ILE A 255 -0.89 18.02 4.13
N ARG A 256 -0.22 16.91 4.43
CA ARG A 256 -0.87 15.64 4.80
C ARG A 256 -1.49 15.74 6.18
N GLU A 257 -0.78 16.33 7.14
CA GLU A 257 -1.29 16.51 8.50
C GLU A 257 -2.60 17.28 8.51
N LYS A 258 -2.62 18.42 7.81
CA LYS A 258 -3.83 19.24 7.65
C LYS A 258 -4.97 18.48 6.98
N LEU A 259 -4.65 17.67 5.96
CA LEU A 259 -5.65 16.89 5.26
C LEU A 259 -6.27 15.79 6.14
N LEU A 260 -5.43 15.03 6.84
CA LEU A 260 -5.87 13.98 7.75
C LEU A 260 -6.66 14.57 8.93
N PHE A 261 -6.20 15.68 9.48
CA PHE A 261 -6.94 16.41 10.51
C PHE A 261 -8.34 16.84 10.01
N GLY A 262 -8.42 17.29 8.75
CA GLY A 262 -9.68 17.57 8.07
C GLY A 262 -10.65 16.37 8.04
N PHE A 263 -10.15 15.14 7.84
CA PHE A 263 -10.99 13.93 7.91
C PHE A 263 -11.53 13.68 9.33
N PHE A 264 -10.72 13.88 10.37
CA PHE A 264 -11.18 13.75 11.75
C PHE A 264 -12.22 14.81 12.11
N LEU A 265 -12.06 16.04 11.63
CA LEU A 265 -13.05 17.10 11.82
C LEU A 265 -14.37 16.78 11.08
N ALA A 266 -14.28 16.23 9.87
CA ALA A 266 -15.44 15.76 9.11
C ALA A 266 -16.16 14.61 9.83
N ALA A 267 -15.41 13.67 10.41
CA ALA A 267 -15.96 12.56 11.20
C ALA A 267 -16.72 13.08 12.44
N THR A 268 -16.21 14.10 13.13
CA THR A 268 -16.92 14.70 14.28
C THR A 268 -18.29 15.28 13.88
N LYS A 269 -18.39 15.93 12.72
CA LYS A 269 -19.70 16.40 12.19
C LYS A 269 -20.61 15.26 11.77
N ALA A 270 -20.04 14.19 11.19
CA ALA A 270 -20.77 12.99 10.79
C ALA A 270 -21.42 12.29 11.99
N ILE A 271 -20.73 12.24 13.14
CA ILE A 271 -21.27 11.69 14.40
C ILE A 271 -22.55 12.42 14.82
N GLU A 272 -22.58 13.74 14.72
CA GLU A 272 -23.74 14.55 15.10
C GLU A 272 -24.91 14.42 14.11
N THR A 273 -24.60 14.23 12.84
CA THR A 273 -25.58 14.32 11.74
C THR A 273 -26.18 12.96 11.37
N SER A 274 -25.45 11.86 11.57
CA SER A 274 -25.90 10.53 11.18
C SER A 274 -26.92 9.93 12.15
N ASN A 275 -27.77 9.04 11.62
CA ASN A 275 -28.75 8.28 12.40
C ASN A 275 -28.09 7.08 13.11
N TRP A 276 -27.09 6.47 12.47
CA TRP A 276 -26.35 5.32 12.97
C TRP A 276 -24.85 5.50 12.82
N LEU A 277 -24.10 5.01 13.79
CA LEU A 277 -22.64 5.01 13.77
C LEU A 277 -22.15 3.57 13.82
N LEU A 278 -21.69 3.07 12.69
CA LEU A 278 -21.15 1.72 12.54
C LEU A 278 -19.63 1.78 12.59
N SER A 279 -18.99 0.81 13.23
CA SER A 279 -17.53 0.68 13.17
C SER A 279 -17.08 -0.74 12.87
N ASN A 280 -15.97 -0.84 12.14
CA ASN A 280 -15.29 -2.11 11.90
C ASN A 280 -14.43 -2.52 13.12
N SER A 281 -15.08 -2.63 14.27
CA SER A 281 -14.49 -3.06 15.53
C SER A 281 -15.52 -3.86 16.33
N PHE A 282 -15.13 -4.42 17.47
CA PHE A 282 -16.02 -5.13 18.38
C PHE A 282 -15.88 -4.58 19.80
N TYR A 283 -16.99 -4.58 20.54
CA TYR A 283 -17.07 -3.94 21.85
C TYR A 283 -16.00 -4.47 22.82
N ASP A 284 -15.81 -5.78 22.85
CA ASP A 284 -14.88 -6.45 23.78
C ASP A 284 -13.41 -6.10 23.54
N LEU A 285 -13.06 -5.53 22.39
CA LEU A 285 -11.70 -5.05 22.12
C LEU A 285 -11.41 -3.75 22.88
N HIS A 286 -12.38 -2.84 22.88
CA HIS A 286 -12.21 -1.47 23.38
C HIS A 286 -13.47 -0.94 24.11
N PRO A 287 -13.91 -1.56 25.22
CA PRO A 287 -15.15 -1.17 25.90
C PRO A 287 -15.15 0.30 26.33
N SER A 288 -14.04 0.75 26.94
CA SER A 288 -13.87 2.11 27.42
C SER A 288 -13.93 3.17 26.32
N ALA A 289 -13.48 2.86 25.11
CA ALA A 289 -13.58 3.78 23.97
C ALA A 289 -15.00 3.78 23.38
N CYS A 290 -15.62 2.60 23.30
CA CYS A 290 -17.00 2.45 22.82
C CYS A 290 -17.99 3.24 23.68
N ASP A 291 -17.85 3.16 25.01
CA ASP A 291 -18.76 3.83 25.96
C ASP A 291 -18.70 5.37 25.86
N LEU A 292 -17.64 5.94 25.26
CA LEU A 292 -17.50 7.39 25.08
C LEU A 292 -18.24 7.94 23.87
N ILE A 293 -18.67 7.07 22.94
CA ILE A 293 -19.23 7.48 21.66
C ILE A 293 -20.71 7.10 21.64
N PRO A 294 -21.62 8.07 21.81
CA PRO A 294 -23.05 7.80 21.78
C PRO A 294 -23.48 7.17 20.46
N LYS A 295 -24.40 6.20 20.53
CA LYS A 295 -24.99 5.49 19.37
C LYS A 295 -24.00 4.64 18.55
N LEU A 296 -22.76 4.45 19.01
CA LEU A 296 -21.81 3.57 18.34
C LEU A 296 -22.30 2.13 18.36
N MET A 297 -22.26 1.49 17.20
CA MET A 297 -22.58 0.10 16.98
C MET A 297 -21.34 -0.58 16.37
N PRO A 298 -20.44 -1.15 17.20
CA PRO A 298 -19.38 -2.00 16.71
C PRO A 298 -19.99 -3.23 16.03
N ILE A 299 -19.72 -3.42 14.75
CA ILE A 299 -20.27 -4.51 13.92
C ILE A 299 -19.17 -5.43 13.36
N GLY A 300 -17.92 -5.21 13.78
CA GLY A 300 -16.76 -5.91 13.30
C GLY A 300 -16.28 -7.07 14.19
N PRO A 301 -15.09 -7.63 13.90
CA PRO A 301 -14.32 -7.35 12.70
C PRO A 301 -15.08 -7.86 11.47
N LEU A 302 -15.29 -6.99 10.49
CA LEU A 302 -15.86 -7.32 9.20
C LEU A 302 -14.80 -8.13 8.45
N LEU A 303 -14.90 -9.44 8.60
CA LEU A 303 -14.11 -10.36 7.81
C LEU A 303 -14.65 -10.29 6.38
N SER A 304 -13.77 -10.18 5.38
CA SER A 304 -14.12 -10.46 4.00
C SER A 304 -14.65 -11.89 3.96
N SER A 305 -15.97 -12.05 3.97
CA SER A 305 -16.62 -13.34 4.20
C SER A 305 -16.31 -14.28 3.04
N ASN A 306 -15.82 -15.47 3.41
CA ASN A 306 -15.44 -16.65 2.63
C ASN A 306 -13.93 -16.77 2.43
N ALA A 307 -13.23 -17.27 3.46
CA ALA A 307 -11.84 -17.73 3.36
C ALA A 307 -11.61 -18.86 2.32
N LEU A 308 -12.65 -19.26 1.60
CA LEU A 308 -12.68 -20.33 0.59
C LEU A 308 -13.31 -19.89 -0.75
N GLY A 309 -13.67 -18.61 -0.93
CA GLY A 309 -14.34 -18.10 -2.14
C GLY A 309 -13.76 -16.79 -2.67
N ASN A 310 -14.29 -16.32 -3.81
CA ASN A 310 -13.89 -15.03 -4.38
C ASN A 310 -14.23 -13.88 -3.41
N PRO A 311 -13.27 -13.01 -3.06
CA PRO A 311 -13.52 -11.89 -2.18
C PRO A 311 -14.57 -10.97 -2.80
N THR A 312 -15.73 -10.93 -2.16
CA THR A 312 -16.83 -10.06 -2.57
C THR A 312 -16.43 -8.61 -2.32
N GLY A 313 -16.43 -7.78 -3.37
CA GLY A 313 -16.10 -6.35 -3.28
C GLY A 313 -14.63 -6.00 -3.52
N SER A 314 -13.77 -6.93 -3.94
CA SER A 314 -12.45 -6.57 -4.46
C SER A 314 -12.60 -5.94 -5.84
N LEU A 315 -12.03 -4.74 -6.03
CA LEU A 315 -11.94 -4.09 -7.35
C LEU A 315 -10.79 -4.63 -8.20
N TRP A 316 -9.93 -5.45 -7.59
CA TRP A 316 -8.75 -6.04 -8.21
C TRP A 316 -8.90 -7.55 -8.36
N HIS A 317 -8.32 -8.10 -9.43
CA HIS A 317 -8.13 -9.54 -9.55
C HIS A 317 -7.30 -10.06 -8.39
N VAL A 318 -7.77 -11.15 -7.79
CA VAL A 318 -7.02 -11.86 -6.76
C VAL A 318 -5.92 -12.66 -7.43
N ASP A 319 -4.69 -12.39 -7.03
CA ASP A 319 -3.57 -13.27 -7.33
C ASP A 319 -3.41 -14.29 -6.20
N SER A 320 -3.70 -15.56 -6.51
CA SER A 320 -3.56 -16.68 -5.57
C SER A 320 -2.27 -17.46 -5.77
N THR A 321 -1.37 -17.05 -6.67
CA THR A 321 -0.14 -17.81 -6.98
C THR A 321 0.80 -17.93 -5.79
N CYS A 322 0.80 -16.94 -4.90
CA CYS A 322 1.59 -16.95 -3.67
C CYS A 322 1.14 -18.04 -2.67
N LEU A 323 -0.12 -18.50 -2.75
CA LEU A 323 -0.65 -19.51 -1.84
C LEU A 323 0.00 -20.87 -2.07
N SER A 324 0.21 -21.27 -3.33
CA SER A 324 0.91 -22.52 -3.65
C SER A 324 2.34 -22.53 -3.11
N TRP A 325 3.04 -21.40 -3.16
CA TRP A 325 4.38 -21.29 -2.57
C TRP A 325 4.34 -21.36 -1.04
N LEU A 326 3.32 -20.77 -0.40
CA LEU A 326 3.13 -20.83 1.05
C LEU A 326 2.83 -22.26 1.53
N ASP A 327 2.06 -23.05 0.77
CA ASP A 327 1.74 -24.44 1.09
C ASP A 327 2.98 -25.36 1.16
N GLU A 328 4.07 -24.98 0.47
CA GLU A 328 5.35 -25.70 0.50
C GLU A 328 6.23 -25.33 1.71
N GLN A 329 5.88 -24.28 2.47
CA GLN A 329 6.69 -23.81 3.59
C GLN A 329 6.29 -24.49 4.91
N PRO A 330 7.23 -24.72 5.85
CA PRO A 330 6.89 -25.18 7.19
C PRO A 330 5.94 -24.23 7.92
N ALA A 331 5.11 -24.77 8.81
CA ALA A 331 4.22 -23.95 9.63
C ALA A 331 5.04 -22.94 10.46
N LYS A 332 4.57 -21.69 10.52
CA LYS A 332 5.18 -20.59 11.28
C LYS A 332 6.61 -20.20 10.81
N SER A 333 7.01 -20.50 9.57
CA SER A 333 8.36 -20.18 9.09
C SER A 333 8.46 -18.93 8.22
N VAL A 334 7.35 -18.46 7.64
CA VAL A 334 7.35 -17.39 6.64
C VAL A 334 7.09 -16.03 7.27
N ILE A 335 7.90 -15.04 6.92
CA ILE A 335 7.69 -13.63 7.29
C ILE A 335 6.86 -12.95 6.21
N TYR A 336 5.67 -12.45 6.55
CA TYR A 336 4.87 -11.61 5.65
C TYR A 336 5.17 -10.13 5.89
N VAL A 337 5.49 -9.39 4.82
CA VAL A 337 5.88 -7.98 4.88
C VAL A 337 4.96 -7.16 3.97
N ALA A 338 4.24 -6.21 4.55
CA ALA A 338 3.38 -5.28 3.83
C ALA A 338 3.21 -3.95 4.59
N PHE A 339 3.16 -2.84 3.85
CA PHE A 339 3.00 -1.48 4.40
C PHE A 339 1.64 -0.85 4.04
N GLY A 340 0.66 -1.69 3.72
CA GLY A 340 -0.69 -1.27 3.38
C GLY A 340 -0.79 -0.58 2.01
N SER A 341 -1.93 0.09 1.78
CA SER A 341 -2.32 0.55 0.45
C SER A 341 -1.78 1.94 0.06
N ILE A 342 -1.07 2.61 0.96
CA ILE A 342 -0.72 4.04 0.83
C ILE A 342 0.77 4.29 1.04
N ALA A 343 1.42 3.53 1.92
CA ALA A 343 2.74 3.86 2.40
C ALA A 343 3.86 3.39 1.45
N ILE A 344 4.92 4.18 1.35
CA ILE A 344 6.06 3.98 0.45
C ILE A 344 7.34 4.28 1.22
N LEU A 345 8.26 3.31 1.26
CA LEU A 345 9.54 3.43 1.99
C LEU A 345 10.51 4.36 1.26
N SER A 346 11.34 5.08 2.01
CA SER A 346 12.53 5.70 1.42
C SER A 346 13.48 4.62 0.92
N GLN A 347 14.34 4.94 -0.06
CA GLN A 347 15.31 3.99 -0.59
C GLN A 347 16.22 3.42 0.52
N SER A 348 16.69 4.28 1.41
CA SER A 348 17.52 3.87 2.55
C SER A 348 16.77 2.94 3.51
N GLN A 349 15.52 3.25 3.83
CA GLN A 349 14.71 2.37 4.69
C GLN A 349 14.36 1.05 4.02
N PHE A 350 14.13 1.05 2.69
CA PHE A 350 13.91 -0.15 1.89
C PHE A 350 15.14 -1.06 1.91
N GLU A 351 16.34 -0.49 1.73
CA GLU A 351 17.61 -1.22 1.79
C GLU A 351 17.86 -1.84 3.18
N GLU A 352 17.67 -1.08 4.26
CA GLU A 352 17.79 -1.63 5.62
C GLU A 352 16.77 -2.75 5.89
N LEU A 353 15.56 -2.65 5.34
CA LEU A 353 14.56 -3.71 5.45
C LEU A 353 14.96 -4.96 4.68
N ALA A 354 15.39 -4.81 3.43
CA ALA A 354 15.84 -5.93 2.61
C ALA A 354 17.03 -6.66 3.26
N LEU A 355 18.01 -5.90 3.75
CA LEU A 355 19.19 -6.45 4.44
C LEU A 355 18.81 -7.07 5.78
N GLY A 356 17.82 -6.52 6.50
CA GLY A 356 17.28 -7.11 7.73
C GLY A 356 16.62 -8.47 7.48
N LEU A 357 15.81 -8.57 6.42
CA LEU A 357 15.16 -9.82 6.00
C LEU A 357 16.18 -10.86 5.52
N GLU A 358 17.20 -10.45 4.77
CA GLU A 358 18.29 -11.33 4.35
C GLU A 358 19.08 -11.88 5.56
N LEU A 359 19.42 -11.02 6.52
CA LEU A 359 20.13 -11.42 7.73
C LEU A 359 19.32 -12.35 8.65
N LEU A 360 17.99 -12.33 8.57
CA LEU A 360 17.12 -13.24 9.32
C LEU A 360 17.21 -14.67 8.77
N GLY A 361 17.48 -14.85 7.46
CA GLY A 361 17.57 -16.16 6.84
C GLY A 361 16.26 -16.95 6.78
N HIS A 362 15.12 -16.30 7.05
CA HIS A 362 13.79 -16.91 6.95
C HIS A 362 13.19 -16.69 5.56
N PRO A 363 12.38 -17.64 5.04
CA PRO A 363 11.53 -17.38 3.89
C PRO A 363 10.62 -16.17 4.16
N PHE A 364 10.47 -15.28 3.19
CA PHE A 364 9.60 -14.12 3.34
C PHE A 364 8.75 -13.89 2.09
N LEU A 365 7.54 -13.37 2.30
CA LEU A 365 6.64 -12.89 1.27
C LEU A 365 6.47 -11.39 1.47
N TRP A 366 7.04 -10.60 0.55
CA TRP A 366 7.04 -9.14 0.65
C TRP A 366 6.23 -8.51 -0.48
N VAL A 367 5.20 -7.76 -0.10
CA VAL A 367 4.42 -6.93 -1.02
C VAL A 367 5.23 -5.65 -1.34
N ILE A 368 5.81 -5.62 -2.54
CA ILE A 368 6.54 -4.47 -3.09
C ILE A 368 5.66 -3.76 -4.11
N ARG A 369 5.69 -2.43 -4.12
CA ARG A 369 4.99 -1.59 -5.09
C ARG A 369 5.97 -1.02 -6.08
N SER A 370 5.65 -1.09 -7.37
CA SER A 370 6.48 -0.42 -8.38
C SER A 370 6.24 1.08 -8.34
N SER A 371 7.30 1.88 -8.49
CA SER A 371 7.19 3.33 -8.66
C SER A 371 6.46 3.72 -9.96
N SER A 372 6.32 2.80 -10.92
CA SER A 372 5.53 2.99 -12.13
C SER A 372 4.02 2.85 -11.92
N ASP A 373 3.58 2.08 -10.92
CA ASP A 373 2.16 1.94 -10.53
C ASP A 373 1.64 3.23 -9.85
N LEU A 374 2.61 4.06 -9.47
CA LEU A 374 2.47 5.35 -8.82
C LEU A 374 2.73 6.44 -9.87
N VAL A 375 1.92 6.41 -10.92
CA VAL A 375 2.10 7.33 -12.05
C VAL A 375 2.00 8.76 -11.51
N GLY A 376 3.00 9.63 -11.75
CA GLY A 376 2.96 11.09 -11.50
C GLY A 376 3.39 11.61 -10.13
N GLU A 377 4.10 10.80 -9.34
CA GLU A 377 4.41 11.17 -7.96
C GLU A 377 5.58 12.13 -7.77
N SER A 378 5.39 13.09 -6.86
CA SER A 378 6.46 13.43 -5.91
C SER A 378 6.57 12.27 -4.94
N ILE A 379 7.69 11.55 -5.01
CA ILE A 379 8.00 10.33 -4.26
C ILE A 379 7.62 10.50 -2.79
N ILE A 380 6.58 9.79 -2.35
CA ILE A 380 6.14 9.80 -0.95
C ILE A 380 7.15 8.97 -0.17
N LYS A 381 8.05 9.60 0.56
CA LYS A 381 8.97 8.90 1.46
C LYS A 381 8.32 8.73 2.83
N TYR A 382 8.48 7.56 3.44
CA TYR A 382 8.44 7.47 4.90
C TYR A 382 9.38 8.55 5.45
N PRO A 383 8.93 9.41 6.37
CA PRO A 383 9.86 10.06 7.27
C PRO A 383 10.63 8.95 7.96
N ASP A 384 11.94 9.11 8.03
CA ASP A 384 12.79 8.28 8.86
C ASP A 384 12.17 8.32 10.29
N GLY A 385 11.51 7.22 10.71
CA GLY A 385 11.00 7.05 12.07
C GLY A 385 9.51 6.74 12.25
N LEU A 386 8.74 6.56 11.18
CA LEU A 386 7.28 6.42 11.28
C LEU A 386 6.76 4.98 11.44
N VAL A 387 7.46 4.13 12.19
CA VAL A 387 6.92 2.84 12.69
C VAL A 387 6.81 2.87 14.21
N ASN A 388 6.11 3.86 14.73
CA ASN A 388 5.51 3.73 16.05
C ASN A 388 3.98 3.75 15.87
N PRO A 389 3.32 2.59 15.73
CA PRO A 389 1.96 2.52 16.23
C PRO A 389 2.02 3.02 17.68
N SER A 390 1.12 3.96 18.02
CA SER A 390 0.99 4.50 19.37
C SER A 390 1.23 3.38 20.39
N SER A 391 2.15 3.64 21.32
CA SER A 391 2.66 2.70 22.35
C SER A 391 1.55 1.91 23.08
N ASN A 392 0.32 2.41 23.01
CA ASN A 392 -0.89 1.84 23.58
C ASN A 392 -1.55 0.69 22.77
N THR A 393 -1.04 0.32 21.59
CA THR A 393 -1.64 -0.70 20.71
C THR A 393 -0.80 -1.97 20.55
N GLN A 394 0.29 -2.14 21.30
CA GLN A 394 1.15 -3.35 21.28
C GLN A 394 0.50 -4.57 21.97
N MET A 395 -0.76 -4.85 21.68
CA MET A 395 -1.44 -6.03 22.24
C MET A 395 -0.97 -7.35 21.60
N VAL A 396 -0.45 -7.30 20.36
CA VAL A 396 -0.10 -8.49 19.56
C VAL A 396 1.16 -8.31 18.71
N GLY A 397 2.03 -7.36 19.05
CA GLY A 397 3.21 -7.09 18.22
C GLY A 397 4.23 -6.20 18.90
N LEU A 398 5.38 -6.08 18.23
CA LEU A 398 6.51 -5.29 18.70
C LEU A 398 6.67 -4.05 17.81
N GLY A 399 6.83 -2.88 18.43
CA GLY A 399 7.26 -1.68 17.73
C GLY A 399 8.73 -1.76 17.32
N LEU A 400 9.04 -1.19 16.15
CA LEU A 400 10.40 -1.01 15.66
C LEU A 400 10.90 0.37 16.07
N THR A 401 12.13 0.44 16.58
CA THR A 401 12.69 1.70 17.07
C THR A 401 13.65 2.27 16.02
N PRO A 402 13.38 3.46 15.48
CA PRO A 402 14.32 4.10 14.56
C PRO A 402 15.59 4.55 15.29
N GLY A 403 16.72 4.58 14.56
CA GLY A 403 17.95 5.20 15.03
C GLY A 403 17.86 6.73 15.10
N GLU A 404 18.95 7.39 15.48
CA GLU A 404 19.01 8.87 15.59
C GLU A 404 18.75 9.58 14.25
N ASN A 405 19.09 8.93 13.14
CA ASN A 405 18.81 9.41 11.78
C ASN A 405 17.37 9.11 11.33
N GLY A 406 16.53 8.56 12.21
CA GLY A 406 15.18 8.10 11.95
C GLY A 406 15.10 6.74 11.20
N ILE A 407 16.22 6.20 10.71
CA ILE A 407 16.19 4.97 9.92
C ILE A 407 16.15 3.78 10.88
N ILE A 408 15.23 2.85 10.62
CA ILE A 408 15.18 1.56 11.32
C ILE A 408 16.24 0.67 10.72
N SER A 409 17.26 0.33 11.51
CA SER A 409 18.38 -0.49 11.05
C SER A 409 17.99 -1.95 10.83
N ARG A 410 18.68 -2.62 9.93
CA ARG A 410 18.61 -4.08 9.71
C ARG A 410 18.80 -4.90 10.99
N HIS A 411 19.63 -4.41 11.92
CA HIS A 411 19.90 -5.07 13.19
C HIS A 411 18.71 -4.98 14.14
N GLU A 412 18.04 -3.82 14.21
CA GLU A 412 16.79 -3.65 14.94
C GLU A 412 15.69 -4.54 14.36
N ILE A 413 15.53 -4.54 13.03
CA ILE A 413 14.56 -5.41 12.34
C ILE A 413 14.82 -6.88 12.67
N LYS A 414 16.06 -7.34 12.50
CA LYS A 414 16.45 -8.72 12.82
C LYS A 414 16.13 -9.06 14.27
N GLN A 415 16.60 -8.25 15.21
CA GLN A 415 16.42 -8.51 16.64
C GLN A 415 14.94 -8.58 17.02
N LYS A 416 14.11 -7.65 16.52
CA LYS A 416 12.68 -7.60 16.80
C LYS A 416 11.93 -8.76 16.17
N MET A 417 12.28 -9.16 14.96
CA MET A 417 11.68 -10.31 14.30
C MET A 417 12.08 -11.63 14.97
N GLU A 418 13.34 -11.83 15.34
CA GLU A 418 13.79 -13.01 16.10
C GLU A 418 13.05 -13.13 17.42
N ARG A 419 12.89 -12.00 18.13
CA ARG A 419 12.06 -11.96 19.35
C ARG A 419 10.62 -12.35 19.04
N LEU A 420 10.00 -11.74 18.03
CA LEU A 420 8.61 -12.00 17.66
C LEU A 420 8.37 -13.49 17.34
N LEU A 421 9.28 -14.12 16.60
CA LEU A 421 9.20 -15.53 16.22
C LEU A 421 9.30 -16.50 17.40
N CYS A 422 9.88 -16.06 18.52
CA CYS A 422 10.06 -16.87 19.73
C CYS A 422 9.09 -16.47 20.86
N ASP A 423 8.27 -15.44 20.68
CA ASP A 423 7.43 -14.88 21.75
C ASP A 423 6.07 -15.58 21.84
N SER A 424 6.00 -16.61 22.69
CA SER A 424 4.76 -17.36 22.93
C SER A 424 3.66 -16.53 23.60
N GLU A 425 4.00 -15.44 24.29
CA GLU A 425 3.00 -14.57 24.94
C GLU A 425 2.26 -13.73 23.90
N ILE A 426 2.98 -13.22 22.89
CA ILE A 426 2.38 -12.54 21.75
C ILE A 426 1.47 -13.50 20.97
N GLU A 427 1.93 -14.73 20.71
CA GLU A 427 1.09 -15.74 20.06
C GLU A 427 -0.19 -16.03 20.86
N ALA A 428 -0.06 -16.30 22.16
CA ALA A 428 -1.20 -16.57 23.03
C ALA A 428 -2.17 -15.38 23.10
N SER A 429 -1.66 -14.15 23.11
CA SER A 429 -2.46 -12.93 23.10
C SER A 429 -3.24 -12.77 21.79
N ALA A 430 -2.60 -13.05 20.65
CA ALA A 430 -3.25 -13.03 19.34
C ALA A 430 -4.35 -14.08 19.22
N VAL A 431 -4.11 -15.32 19.70
CA VAL A 431 -5.12 -16.39 19.73
C VAL A 431 -6.32 -15.99 20.60
N LYS A 432 -6.05 -15.47 21.80
CA LYS A 432 -7.09 -15.00 22.73
C LYS A 432 -7.96 -13.91 22.08
N LEU A 433 -7.36 -12.91 21.44
CA LEU A 433 -8.10 -11.85 20.76
C LEU A 433 -8.92 -12.38 19.57
N LYS A 434 -8.36 -13.31 18.80
CA LYS A 434 -9.09 -14.00 17.71
C LYS A 434 -10.34 -14.71 18.23
N ASP A 435 -10.24 -15.38 19.37
CA ASP A 435 -11.38 -16.09 19.96
C ASP A 435 -12.43 -15.15 20.57
N ILE A 436 -12.01 -14.00 21.11
CA ILE A 436 -12.94 -12.94 21.53
C ILE A 436 -13.68 -12.39 20.30
N ALA A 437 -12.95 -12.05 19.22
CA ALA A 437 -13.53 -11.55 17.99
C ALA A 437 -14.55 -12.55 17.38
N ARG A 438 -14.21 -13.84 17.34
CA ARG A 438 -15.12 -14.90 16.88
C ARG A 438 -16.39 -14.98 17.71
N ARG A 439 -16.29 -14.89 19.04
CA ARG A 439 -17.46 -14.89 19.92
C ARG A 439 -18.34 -13.65 19.74
N SER A 440 -17.73 -12.50 19.45
CA SER A 440 -18.48 -11.26 19.15
C SER A 440 -19.27 -11.35 17.84
N LEU A 441 -18.73 -12.05 16.83
CA LEU A 441 -19.37 -12.30 15.54
C LEU A 441 -20.38 -13.46 15.54
N ALA A 442 -20.24 -14.41 16.46
CA ALA A 442 -21.16 -15.56 16.56
C ALA A 442 -22.61 -15.10 16.83
N GLU A 443 -23.57 -15.98 16.55
CA GLU A 443 -24.99 -15.70 16.81
C GLU A 443 -25.21 -15.30 18.28
N GLY A 444 -25.85 -14.14 18.49
CA GLY A 444 -26.06 -13.58 19.82
C GLY A 444 -24.84 -12.87 20.43
N GLY A 445 -23.70 -12.83 19.73
CA GLY A 445 -22.53 -12.02 20.04
C GLY A 445 -22.79 -10.52 19.91
N SER A 446 -21.91 -9.69 20.47
CA SER A 446 -22.06 -8.23 20.53
C SER A 446 -22.16 -7.59 19.14
N SER A 447 -21.24 -7.92 18.22
CA SER A 447 -21.25 -7.40 16.86
C SER A 447 -22.41 -7.94 16.02
N SER A 448 -22.74 -9.23 16.15
CA SER A 448 -23.91 -9.83 15.48
C SER A 448 -25.21 -9.14 15.89
N LYS A 449 -25.43 -8.93 17.20
CA LYS A 449 -26.61 -8.21 17.72
C LYS A 449 -26.70 -6.78 17.23
N ASN A 450 -25.57 -6.07 17.17
CA ASN A 450 -25.52 -4.71 16.65
C ASN A 450 -25.89 -4.69 15.18
N LEU A 451 -25.32 -5.56 14.37
CA LEU A 451 -25.63 -5.66 12.94
C LEU A 451 -27.12 -6.00 12.72
N ASP A 452 -27.67 -6.97 13.45
CA ASP A 452 -29.09 -7.32 13.37
C ASP A 452 -30.00 -6.16 13.76
N THR A 453 -29.61 -5.41 14.80
CA THR A 453 -30.34 -4.23 15.25
C THR A 453 -30.33 -3.15 14.18
N PHE A 454 -29.17 -2.90 13.56
CA PHE A 454 -29.05 -1.94 12.46
C PHE A 454 -29.92 -2.36 11.27
N ILE A 455 -29.85 -3.63 10.83
CA ILE A 455 -30.64 -4.17 9.71
C ILE A 455 -32.14 -4.06 10.00
N LYS A 456 -32.58 -4.36 11.23
CA LYS A 456 -33.99 -4.22 11.63
C LYS A 456 -34.43 -2.76 11.57
N GLN A 457 -33.62 -1.84 12.09
CA GLN A 457 -33.91 -0.40 12.08
C GLN A 457 -33.87 0.21 10.67
N LEU A 458 -33.11 -0.38 9.74
CA LEU A 458 -33.08 0.03 8.32
C LEU A 458 -34.39 -0.31 7.58
N LYS A 459 -35.06 -1.40 7.99
CA LYS A 459 -36.33 -1.87 7.41
C LYS A 459 -37.57 -1.14 7.95
N CYS A 460 -37.42 -0.37 9.03
CA CYS A 460 -38.47 0.45 9.65
C CYS A 460 -38.34 1.91 9.21
#